data_AF-A0A9E4I9J1-F1
#
_entry.id   AF-A0A9E4I9J1-F1
#
_cell.length_a   1.000
_cell.length_b   1.000
_cell.length_c   1.000
_cell.angle_alpha   90.00
_cell.angle_beta   90.00
_cell.angle_gamma   90.00
#
_symmetry.space_group_name_H-M   'P 1'
#
loop_
_entity.id
_entity.type
_entity.pdbx_description
1 polymer ?
#
loop_
_entity_poly.entity_id
_entity_poly.type
_entity_poly.pdbx_seq_one_letter_code
_entity_poly.pdbx_strand_id
1 'polypeptide(L)'
;MIEWLGIEHLFELSGTEAIAGFFTPLVVFAVFLVAQLVLPARRVPGYVIDQSTGEPRNYRLNGLLVFVIALIVWAFELTGMPRDWFYRSSIYAVAGGTVLTTIFTFLAVFSQPKGDRNTFLEFWDGRAQELQFFNNRFDVKMYFYVVGGSMLSLNALSGAVYHHERFGADANPGVFLYAGFFTFYVTDYFVFERVQLYTYDLIHENLGFKLFWGGLIVYGWMFILPLWGMAAHPDPGFSPGWRNFWLIGTAALFLLGWTISRGANLQKYTFKRWPDRKFLGLIEPEYIQAGDRKILCSGLWGVARHFNYMGEGFLSFSIALVFGHFTNLWSWTYFVFIVSLFTFRQRFDERHCAEKYGPEKWAEYQARVKYRIFPGVY
;
A
#
# COMPACT_ATOMS: atom_id res chain seq x y z
N MET A 1 17.77 11.25 24.23
CA MET A 1 18.27 10.11 23.41
C MET A 1 17.73 10.14 21.98
N ILE A 2 16.56 10.76 21.73
CA ILE A 2 15.89 10.77 20.41
C ILE A 2 16.08 12.11 19.65
N GLU A 3 16.51 13.19 20.30
CA GLU A 3 16.64 14.56 19.73
C GLU A 3 17.32 14.67 18.35
N TRP A 4 18.28 13.79 18.05
CA TRP A 4 18.96 13.79 16.74
C TRP A 4 18.07 13.29 15.60
N LEU A 5 16.96 12.61 15.91
CA LEU A 5 15.98 12.13 14.94
C LEU A 5 14.95 13.21 14.58
N GLY A 6 14.73 14.24 15.41
CA GLY A 6 13.79 15.33 15.11
C GLY A 6 12.32 14.88 15.11
N ILE A 7 11.98 13.94 15.98
CA ILE A 7 10.63 13.34 16.09
C ILE A 7 10.10 13.37 17.53
N GLU A 8 10.62 14.28 18.35
CA GLU A 8 10.37 14.33 19.80
C GLU A 8 8.90 14.60 20.10
N HIS A 9 8.22 15.35 19.22
CA HIS A 9 6.79 15.65 19.32
C HIS A 9 5.89 14.41 19.30
N LEU A 10 6.37 13.28 18.78
CA LEU A 10 5.63 12.01 18.82
C LEU A 10 5.74 11.29 20.19
N PHE A 11 6.51 11.84 21.13
CA PHE A 11 6.70 11.32 22.49
C PHE A 11 6.16 12.27 23.58
N GLU A 12 5.46 13.34 23.19
CA GLU A 12 4.92 14.35 24.11
C GLU A 12 3.57 13.96 24.73
N LEU A 13 3.03 12.78 24.40
CA LEU A 13 1.79 12.28 24.99
C LEU A 13 1.93 12.03 26.49
N SER A 14 0.89 12.41 27.26
CA SER A 14 0.80 12.03 28.67
C SER A 14 0.80 10.51 28.86
N GLY A 15 1.11 10.02 30.07
CA GLY A 15 1.14 8.58 30.34
C GLY A 15 -0.18 7.87 29.99
N THR A 16 -1.32 8.51 30.24
CA THR A 16 -2.65 8.00 29.87
C THR A 16 -2.88 8.01 28.36
N GLU A 17 -2.45 9.06 27.66
CA GLU A 17 -2.55 9.14 26.20
C GLU A 17 -1.61 8.12 25.52
N ALA A 18 -0.41 7.89 26.06
CA ALA A 18 0.51 6.87 25.56
C ALA A 18 -0.10 5.46 25.64
N ILE A 19 -0.77 5.14 26.76
CA ILE A 19 -1.51 3.88 26.93
C ILE A 19 -2.66 3.80 25.90
N ALA A 20 -3.44 4.86 25.72
CA ALA A 20 -4.49 4.90 24.71
C ALA A 20 -3.92 4.76 23.28
N GLY A 21 -2.77 5.36 23.00
CA GLY A 21 -2.04 5.24 21.74
C GLY A 21 -1.64 3.81 21.46
N PHE A 22 -1.12 3.10 22.47
CA PHE A 22 -0.78 1.68 22.39
C PHE A 22 -2.00 0.81 22.03
N PHE A 23 -3.17 1.10 22.60
CA PHE A 23 -4.39 0.35 22.29
C PHE A 23 -5.18 0.87 21.08
N THR A 24 -4.75 1.96 20.45
CA THR A 24 -5.43 2.53 19.27
C THR A 24 -5.60 1.50 18.13
N PRO A 25 -4.60 0.69 17.75
CA PRO A 25 -4.78 -0.31 16.71
C PRO A 25 -5.83 -1.36 17.08
N LEU A 26 -5.93 -1.78 18.35
CA LEU A 26 -6.95 -2.75 18.79
C LEU A 26 -8.36 -2.20 18.55
N VAL A 27 -8.59 -0.94 18.94
CA VAL A 27 -9.89 -0.27 18.77
C VAL A 27 -10.21 -0.09 17.29
N VAL A 28 -9.25 0.42 16.51
CA VAL A 28 -9.38 0.56 15.05
C VAL A 28 -9.73 -0.79 14.42
N PHE A 29 -9.02 -1.85 14.78
CA PHE A 29 -9.25 -3.17 14.23
C PHE A 29 -10.67 -3.66 14.55
N ALA A 30 -11.11 -3.53 15.80
CA ALA A 30 -12.46 -3.91 16.20
C ALA A 30 -13.54 -3.12 15.43
N VAL A 31 -13.40 -1.79 15.32
CA VAL A 31 -14.36 -0.93 14.61
C VAL A 31 -14.42 -1.28 13.12
N PHE A 32 -13.27 -1.46 12.47
CA PHE A 32 -13.22 -1.83 11.06
C PHE A 32 -13.77 -3.24 10.79
N LEU A 33 -13.57 -4.18 11.72
CA LEU A 33 -14.16 -5.52 11.63
C LEU A 33 -15.69 -5.43 11.66
N VAL A 34 -16.25 -4.68 12.60
CA VAL A 34 -17.70 -4.45 12.69
C VAL A 34 -18.22 -3.79 11.42
N ALA A 35 -17.54 -2.73 10.94
CA ALA A 35 -17.93 -2.04 9.72
C ALA A 35 -17.95 -2.98 8.50
N GLN A 36 -16.93 -3.81 8.29
CA GLN A 36 -16.90 -4.76 7.17
C GLN A 36 -18.00 -5.82 7.25
N LEU A 37 -18.34 -6.27 8.46
CA LEU A 37 -19.37 -7.29 8.69
C LEU A 37 -20.80 -6.74 8.48
N VAL A 38 -21.05 -5.51 8.95
CA VAL A 38 -22.39 -4.90 8.97
C VAL A 38 -22.72 -4.19 7.66
N LEU A 39 -21.76 -3.47 7.07
CA LEU A 39 -22.04 -2.65 5.90
C LEU A 39 -22.32 -3.51 4.65
N PRO A 40 -23.14 -2.99 3.70
CA PRO A 40 -23.36 -3.64 2.42
C PRO A 40 -22.05 -3.93 1.69
N ALA A 41 -21.96 -5.10 1.06
CA ALA A 41 -20.77 -5.51 0.32
C ALA A 41 -21.16 -6.30 -0.93
N ARG A 42 -20.41 -6.09 -2.02
CA ARG A 42 -20.50 -6.97 -3.20
C ARG A 42 -19.80 -8.29 -2.87
N ARG A 43 -20.37 -9.41 -3.32
CA ARG A 43 -19.71 -10.72 -3.28
C ARG A 43 -19.03 -10.98 -4.61
N VAL A 44 -17.75 -11.32 -4.57
CA VAL A 44 -16.94 -11.53 -5.77
C VAL A 44 -16.15 -12.83 -5.62
N PRO A 45 -16.20 -13.73 -6.62
CA PRO A 45 -15.31 -14.88 -6.63
C PRO A 45 -13.87 -14.40 -6.86
N GLY A 46 -12.96 -14.85 -6.00
CA GLY A 46 -11.52 -14.59 -6.09
C GLY A 46 -10.78 -15.65 -6.92
N TYR A 47 -9.46 -15.65 -6.79
CA TYR A 47 -8.57 -16.57 -7.53
C TYR A 47 -8.14 -17.77 -6.70
N VAL A 48 -8.22 -17.65 -5.36
CA VAL A 48 -7.88 -18.74 -4.46
C VAL A 48 -8.97 -19.81 -4.56
N ILE A 49 -8.56 -21.05 -4.83
CA ILE A 49 -9.45 -22.21 -4.86
C ILE A 49 -9.58 -22.78 -3.45
N ASP A 50 -10.80 -23.05 -3.02
CA ASP A 50 -11.05 -23.78 -1.79
C ASP A 50 -10.73 -25.26 -2.01
N GLN A 51 -9.71 -25.77 -1.32
CA GLN A 51 -9.25 -27.15 -1.47
C GLN A 51 -10.30 -28.19 -1.08
N SER A 52 -11.28 -27.83 -0.24
CA SER A 52 -12.34 -28.75 0.20
C SER A 52 -13.46 -28.91 -0.84
N THR A 53 -13.73 -27.87 -1.64
CA THR A 53 -14.83 -27.87 -2.61
C THR A 53 -14.35 -27.87 -4.06
N GLY A 54 -13.09 -27.51 -4.33
CA GLY A 54 -12.55 -27.33 -5.67
C GLY A 54 -12.99 -26.02 -6.36
N GLU A 55 -13.82 -25.21 -5.70
CA GLU A 55 -14.40 -24.00 -6.26
C GLU A 55 -13.64 -22.72 -5.84
N PRO A 56 -13.70 -21.63 -6.63
CA PRO A 56 -13.15 -20.35 -6.22
C PRO A 56 -13.79 -19.80 -4.93
N ARG A 57 -12.96 -19.34 -3.99
CA ARG A 57 -13.42 -18.66 -2.77
C ARG A 57 -14.18 -17.39 -3.10
N ASN A 58 -15.21 -17.09 -2.30
CA ASN A 58 -15.99 -15.87 -2.42
C ASN A 58 -15.56 -14.83 -1.36
N TYR A 59 -15.45 -13.58 -1.78
CA TYR A 59 -14.98 -12.47 -0.96
C TYR A 59 -16.04 -11.37 -0.89
N ARG A 60 -16.19 -10.75 0.29
CA ARG A 60 -16.98 -9.53 0.47
C ARG A 60 -16.08 -8.32 0.29
N LEU A 61 -16.45 -7.47 -0.65
CA LEU A 61 -15.71 -6.24 -0.97
C LEU A 61 -16.58 -5.03 -0.63
N ASN A 62 -16.17 -4.26 0.35
CA ASN A 62 -16.79 -3.01 0.79
C ASN A 62 -15.78 -1.98 1.31
N GLY A 63 -14.50 -2.14 0.97
CA GLY A 63 -13.42 -1.30 1.44
C GLY A 63 -13.65 0.18 1.18
N LEU A 64 -14.15 0.55 -0.01
CA LEU A 64 -14.45 1.96 -0.32
C LEU A 64 -15.50 2.56 0.62
N LEU A 65 -16.59 1.82 0.90
CA LEU A 65 -17.65 2.30 1.79
C LEU A 65 -17.16 2.41 3.23
N VAL A 66 -16.40 1.41 3.70
CA VAL A 66 -15.77 1.43 5.03
C VAL A 66 -14.83 2.63 5.15
N PHE A 67 -14.01 2.87 4.15
CA PHE A 67 -13.07 3.99 4.11
C PHE A 67 -13.77 5.35 4.15
N VAL A 68 -14.79 5.55 3.32
CA VAL A 68 -15.58 6.82 3.31
C VAL A 68 -16.25 7.05 4.66
N ILE A 69 -16.83 6.03 5.28
CA ILE A 69 -17.43 6.15 6.61
C ILE A 69 -16.36 6.47 7.66
N ALA A 70 -15.19 5.83 7.61
CA ALA A 70 -14.09 6.14 8.51
C ALA A 70 -13.61 7.59 8.37
N LEU A 71 -13.52 8.11 7.13
CA LEU A 71 -13.22 9.52 6.88
C LEU A 71 -14.28 10.45 7.46
N ILE A 72 -15.57 10.14 7.32
CA ILE A 72 -16.67 10.96 7.89
C ILE A 72 -16.59 10.94 9.42
N VAL A 73 -16.46 9.77 10.02
CA VAL A 73 -16.34 9.60 11.49
C VAL A 73 -15.17 10.41 12.04
N TRP A 74 -14.01 10.34 11.37
CA TRP A 74 -12.83 11.11 11.73
C TRP A 74 -13.01 12.62 11.50
N ALA A 75 -13.48 13.03 10.32
CA ALA A 75 -13.58 14.45 9.94
C ALA A 75 -14.56 15.26 10.81
N PHE A 76 -15.62 14.60 11.30
CA PHE A 76 -16.62 15.21 12.18
C PHE A 76 -16.43 14.85 13.65
N GLU A 77 -15.30 14.24 14.02
CA GLU A 77 -14.96 13.91 15.42
C GLU A 77 -16.05 13.10 16.13
N LEU A 78 -16.74 12.20 15.41
CA LEU A 78 -17.92 11.47 15.92
C LEU A 78 -17.59 10.49 17.05
N THR A 79 -16.31 10.18 17.26
CA THR A 79 -15.82 9.37 18.39
C THR A 79 -15.41 10.20 19.61
N GLY A 80 -15.42 11.54 19.49
CA GLY A 80 -14.86 12.45 20.49
C GLY A 80 -13.33 12.48 20.54
N MET A 81 -12.65 11.79 19.62
CA MET A 81 -11.18 11.80 19.54
C MET A 81 -10.69 12.99 18.72
N PRO A 82 -9.60 13.65 19.13
CA PRO A 82 -8.96 14.70 18.34
C PRO A 82 -8.57 14.21 16.94
N ARG A 83 -8.73 15.06 15.91
CA ARG A 83 -8.41 14.68 14.52
C ARG A 83 -6.92 14.40 14.30
N ASP A 84 -6.05 15.00 15.09
CA ASP A 84 -4.61 14.78 15.04
C ASP A 84 -4.15 13.50 15.81
N TRP A 85 -5.08 12.80 16.47
CA TRP A 85 -4.78 11.66 17.34
C TRP A 85 -4.00 10.55 16.66
N PHE A 86 -4.43 10.12 15.47
CA PHE A 86 -3.79 9.00 14.78
C PHE A 86 -2.31 9.29 14.49
N TYR A 87 -2.00 10.52 14.09
CA TYR A 87 -0.63 10.94 13.90
C TYR A 87 0.14 11.03 15.22
N ARG A 88 -0.33 11.80 16.21
CA ARG A 88 0.39 11.98 17.48
C ARG A 88 0.64 10.67 18.24
N SER A 89 -0.29 9.71 18.12
CA SER A 89 -0.17 8.39 18.76
C SER A 89 0.61 7.36 17.95
N SER A 90 1.13 7.72 16.75
CA SER A 90 1.69 6.77 15.78
C SER A 90 2.74 5.83 16.36
N ILE A 91 3.71 6.34 17.14
CA ILE A 91 4.78 5.50 17.69
C ILE A 91 4.24 4.47 18.69
N TYR A 92 3.33 4.90 19.57
CA TYR A 92 2.68 4.00 20.53
C TYR A 92 1.78 2.99 19.81
N ALA A 93 1.06 3.43 18.77
CA ALA A 93 0.26 2.57 17.92
C ALA A 93 1.10 1.53 17.17
N VAL A 94 2.30 1.88 16.68
CA VAL A 94 3.23 0.89 16.09
C VAL A 94 3.66 -0.14 17.14
N ALA A 95 3.99 0.29 18.37
CA ALA A 95 4.37 -0.64 19.44
C ALA A 95 3.23 -1.60 19.81
N GLY A 96 2.04 -1.07 20.11
CA GLY A 96 0.89 -1.90 20.47
C GLY A 96 0.37 -2.73 19.32
N GLY A 97 0.36 -2.16 18.11
CA GLY A 97 0.06 -2.87 16.88
C GLY A 97 0.98 -4.05 16.63
N THR A 98 2.28 -3.90 16.89
CA THR A 98 3.26 -4.99 16.76
C THR A 98 2.98 -6.12 17.75
N VAL A 99 2.63 -5.80 19.00
CA VAL A 99 2.22 -6.81 20.00
C VAL A 99 0.94 -7.52 19.54
N LEU A 100 -0.05 -6.78 19.05
CA LEU A 100 -1.32 -7.36 18.56
C LEU A 100 -1.11 -8.27 17.35
N THR A 101 -0.33 -7.85 16.35
CA THR A 101 -0.04 -8.69 15.18
C THR A 101 0.80 -9.91 15.54
N THR A 102 1.66 -9.80 16.55
CA THR A 102 2.36 -10.96 17.12
C THR A 102 1.36 -11.97 17.68
N ILE A 103 0.41 -11.51 18.52
CA ILE A 103 -0.66 -12.36 19.08
C ILE A 103 -1.51 -12.98 17.97
N PHE A 104 -1.95 -12.19 16.99
CA PHE A 104 -2.74 -12.69 15.86
C PHE A 104 -1.99 -13.75 15.06
N THR A 105 -0.68 -13.56 14.87
CA THR A 105 0.17 -14.57 14.22
C THR A 105 0.23 -15.85 15.04
N PHE A 106 0.43 -15.76 16.36
CA PHE A 106 0.40 -16.93 17.23
C PHE A 106 -0.92 -17.69 17.09
N LEU A 107 -2.05 -16.99 17.16
CA LEU A 107 -3.36 -17.60 17.00
C LEU A 107 -3.54 -18.26 15.62
N ALA A 108 -3.20 -17.54 14.54
CA ALA A 108 -3.39 -18.02 13.17
C ALA A 108 -2.46 -19.18 12.79
N VAL A 109 -1.22 -19.19 13.28
CA VAL A 109 -0.23 -20.23 12.97
C VAL A 109 -0.46 -21.48 13.82
N PHE A 110 -0.65 -21.32 15.13
CA PHE A 110 -0.76 -22.47 16.03
C PHE A 110 -2.18 -23.07 16.09
N SER A 111 -3.18 -22.44 15.48
CA SER A 111 -4.47 -23.09 15.20
C SER A 111 -4.42 -24.07 14.02
N GLN A 112 -3.32 -24.10 13.27
CA GLN A 112 -3.16 -24.95 12.07
C GLN A 112 -2.25 -26.15 12.35
N PRO A 113 -2.47 -27.29 11.65
CA PRO A 113 -1.61 -28.46 11.76
C PRO A 113 -0.13 -28.08 11.57
N LYS A 114 0.75 -28.70 12.37
CA LYS A 114 2.19 -28.46 12.27
C LYS A 114 2.69 -28.88 10.89
N GLY A 115 3.48 -28.03 10.24
CA GLY A 115 4.13 -28.34 8.97
C GLY A 115 5.54 -28.89 9.16
N ASP A 116 6.24 -29.08 8.03
CA ASP A 116 7.59 -29.66 7.99
C ASP A 116 8.70 -28.62 8.23
N ARG A 117 8.35 -27.33 8.29
CA ARG A 117 9.30 -26.23 8.47
C ARG A 117 9.60 -26.00 9.95
N ASN A 118 10.76 -25.39 10.22
CA ASN A 118 11.10 -24.91 11.56
C ASN A 118 10.07 -23.86 12.05
N THR A 119 9.81 -23.86 13.36
CA THR A 119 8.79 -23.03 14.02
C THR A 119 8.95 -21.51 13.79
N PHE A 120 10.17 -20.99 13.72
CA PHE A 120 10.43 -19.59 13.38
C PHE A 120 9.97 -19.26 11.95
N LEU A 121 10.29 -20.10 10.97
CA LEU A 121 9.86 -19.89 9.58
C LEU A 121 8.34 -20.03 9.45
N GLU A 122 7.74 -20.97 10.16
CA GLU A 122 6.27 -21.12 10.21
C GLU A 122 5.59 -19.91 10.85
N PHE A 123 6.20 -19.33 11.90
CA PHE A 123 5.71 -18.10 12.52
C PHE A 123 5.84 -16.91 11.56
N TRP A 124 6.98 -16.78 10.88
CA TRP A 124 7.26 -15.67 9.96
C TRP A 124 6.39 -15.71 8.69
N ASP A 125 6.37 -16.87 8.01
CA ASP A 125 5.67 -17.03 6.73
C ASP A 125 4.22 -17.49 6.88
N GLY A 126 3.88 -18.18 7.97
CA GLY A 126 2.53 -18.71 8.19
C GLY A 126 2.34 -20.16 7.72
N ARG A 127 1.25 -20.78 8.21
CA ARG A 127 0.81 -22.14 7.85
C ARG A 127 -0.48 -22.18 7.03
N ALA A 128 -1.42 -21.27 7.30
CA ALA A 128 -2.65 -21.15 6.52
C ALA A 128 -2.44 -20.21 5.34
N GLN A 129 -2.84 -20.64 4.14
CA GLN A 129 -2.91 -19.74 2.99
C GLN A 129 -4.00 -18.69 3.18
N GLU A 130 -5.17 -19.07 3.68
CA GLU A 130 -6.32 -18.18 3.85
C GLU A 130 -7.13 -18.57 5.07
N LEU A 131 -7.69 -17.58 5.77
CA LEU A 131 -8.61 -17.79 6.88
C LEU A 131 -9.87 -16.96 6.68
N GLN A 132 -11.00 -17.65 6.51
CA GLN A 132 -12.32 -17.03 6.37
C GLN A 132 -13.22 -17.42 7.53
N PHE A 133 -13.97 -16.44 8.04
CA PHE A 133 -14.83 -16.58 9.20
C PHE A 133 -16.26 -16.13 8.89
N PHE A 134 -17.19 -16.45 9.80
CA PHE A 134 -18.59 -16.05 9.76
C PHE A 134 -19.29 -16.43 8.44
N ASN A 135 -19.08 -17.67 7.99
CA ASN A 135 -19.60 -18.18 6.72
C ASN A 135 -19.17 -17.33 5.51
N ASN A 136 -17.84 -17.18 5.35
CA ASN A 136 -17.19 -16.39 4.29
C ASN A 136 -17.60 -14.92 4.25
N ARG A 137 -17.99 -14.35 5.41
CA ARG A 137 -18.27 -12.91 5.53
C ARG A 137 -17.05 -12.08 5.86
N PHE A 138 -16.02 -12.71 6.40
CA PHE A 138 -14.78 -12.06 6.77
C PHE A 138 -13.62 -12.88 6.25
N ASP A 139 -12.66 -12.20 5.66
CA ASP A 139 -11.44 -12.77 5.12
C ASP A 139 -10.25 -11.97 5.67
N VAL A 140 -9.31 -12.67 6.30
CA VAL A 140 -8.26 -12.05 7.09
C VAL A 140 -7.34 -11.17 6.23
N LYS A 141 -6.98 -11.63 5.03
CA LYS A 141 -6.07 -10.86 4.16
C LYS A 141 -6.76 -9.66 3.54
N MET A 142 -7.99 -9.83 3.05
CA MET A 142 -8.77 -8.69 2.55
C MET A 142 -9.04 -7.66 3.64
N TYR A 143 -9.21 -8.11 4.89
CA TYR A 143 -9.34 -7.21 6.01
C TYR A 143 -8.08 -6.35 6.23
N PHE A 144 -6.87 -6.92 6.14
CA PHE A 144 -5.62 -6.14 6.26
C PHE A 144 -5.55 -5.03 5.22
N TYR A 145 -5.93 -5.35 4.00
CA TYR A 145 -5.95 -4.42 2.88
C TYR A 145 -6.88 -3.22 3.13
N VAL A 146 -8.05 -3.45 3.73
CA VAL A 146 -8.98 -2.38 4.08
C VAL A 146 -8.47 -1.55 5.25
N VAL A 147 -8.01 -2.18 6.33
CA VAL A 147 -7.53 -1.46 7.51
C VAL A 147 -6.25 -0.69 7.20
N GLY A 148 -5.24 -1.37 6.68
CA GLY A 148 -3.95 -0.76 6.36
C GLY A 148 -4.09 0.38 5.35
N GLY A 149 -4.88 0.18 4.29
CA GLY A 149 -5.13 1.23 3.30
C GLY A 149 -5.85 2.44 3.91
N SER A 150 -6.90 2.21 4.70
CA SER A 150 -7.64 3.31 5.33
C SER A 150 -6.78 4.07 6.35
N MET A 151 -6.00 3.35 7.16
CA MET A 151 -5.14 3.96 8.16
C MET A 151 -3.97 4.73 7.55
N LEU A 152 -3.46 4.33 6.38
CA LEU A 152 -2.46 5.10 5.66
C LEU A 152 -2.95 6.51 5.35
N SER A 153 -4.15 6.65 4.78
CA SER A 153 -4.75 7.96 4.49
C SER A 153 -5.14 8.71 5.76
N LEU A 154 -5.77 8.04 6.74
CA LEU A 154 -6.18 8.68 8.00
C LEU A 154 -4.99 9.21 8.80
N ASN A 155 -3.88 8.46 8.89
CA ASN A 155 -2.67 8.92 9.55
C ASN A 155 -2.05 10.13 8.82
N ALA A 156 -2.05 10.15 7.49
CA ALA A 156 -1.54 11.28 6.71
C ALA A 156 -2.41 12.53 6.89
N LEU A 157 -3.75 12.39 6.87
CA LEU A 157 -4.69 13.47 7.14
C LEU A 157 -4.60 13.97 8.59
N SER A 158 -4.48 13.06 9.54
CA SER A 158 -4.29 13.37 10.96
C SER A 158 -3.01 14.17 11.19
N GLY A 159 -1.91 13.83 10.51
CA GLY A 159 -0.66 14.57 10.61
C GLY A 159 -0.73 15.95 9.93
N ALA A 160 -1.57 16.12 8.90
CA ALA A 160 -1.84 17.43 8.33
C ALA A 160 -2.64 18.34 9.29
N VAL A 161 -3.54 17.76 10.11
CA VAL A 161 -4.22 18.51 11.18
C VAL A 161 -3.22 18.94 12.26
N TYR A 162 -2.41 18.00 12.77
CA TYR A 162 -1.33 18.32 13.72
C TYR A 162 -0.44 19.46 13.20
N HIS A 163 -0.05 19.37 11.93
CA HIS A 163 0.82 20.36 11.30
C HIS A 163 0.17 21.75 11.21
N HIS A 164 -1.12 21.80 10.84
CA HIS A 164 -1.87 23.05 10.81
C HIS A 164 -2.01 23.68 12.19
N GLU A 165 -2.34 22.89 13.21
CA GLU A 165 -2.49 23.37 14.58
C GLU A 165 -1.18 23.91 15.15
N ARG A 166 -0.05 23.32 14.75
CA ARG A 166 1.28 23.76 15.18
C ARG A 166 1.74 25.07 14.54
N PHE A 167 1.49 25.25 13.24
CA PHE A 167 2.10 26.35 12.48
C PHE A 167 1.13 27.40 11.96
N GLY A 168 -0.18 27.12 11.91
CA GLY A 168 -1.19 28.07 11.43
C GLY A 168 -0.88 28.59 10.02
N ALA A 169 -0.55 29.88 9.93
CA ALA A 169 -0.21 30.56 8.68
C ALA A 169 1.16 30.15 8.11
N ASP A 170 2.07 29.67 8.97
CA ASP A 170 3.42 29.22 8.59
C ASP A 170 3.46 27.73 8.23
N ALA A 171 2.29 27.09 8.12
CA ALA A 171 2.17 25.69 7.76
C ALA A 171 2.70 25.44 6.34
N ASN A 172 3.53 24.41 6.21
CA ASN A 172 4.06 23.91 4.97
C ASN A 172 2.93 23.35 4.09
N PRO A 173 2.63 23.98 2.93
CA PRO A 173 1.56 23.53 2.03
C PRO A 173 1.79 22.11 1.49
N GLY A 174 3.04 21.68 1.47
CA GLY A 174 3.47 20.34 1.07
C GLY A 174 2.92 19.22 1.94
N VAL A 175 2.69 19.46 3.24
CA VAL A 175 2.11 18.47 4.16
C VAL A 175 0.65 18.16 3.79
N PHE A 176 -0.13 19.17 3.38
CA PHE A 176 -1.49 18.95 2.91
C PHE A 176 -1.52 18.24 1.56
N LEU A 177 -0.59 18.57 0.67
CA LEU A 177 -0.45 17.87 -0.60
C LEU A 177 -0.06 16.40 -0.41
N TYR A 178 0.84 16.09 0.55
CA TYR A 178 1.18 14.74 0.98
C TYR A 178 -0.05 13.95 1.44
N ALA A 179 -0.87 14.54 2.32
CA ALA A 179 -2.11 13.92 2.77
C ALA A 179 -3.10 13.69 1.61
N GLY A 180 -3.18 14.64 0.68
CA GLY A 180 -3.93 14.52 -0.55
C GLY A 180 -3.46 13.37 -1.44
N PHE A 181 -2.14 13.20 -1.61
CA PHE A 181 -1.56 12.08 -2.38
C PHE A 181 -1.94 10.72 -1.82
N PHE A 182 -1.78 10.49 -0.51
CA PHE A 182 -2.15 9.22 0.10
C PHE A 182 -3.66 8.98 0.09
N THR A 183 -4.47 10.02 0.29
CA THR A 183 -5.93 9.90 0.20
C THR A 183 -6.37 9.56 -1.23
N PHE A 184 -5.78 10.19 -2.25
CA PHE A 184 -6.02 9.84 -3.65
C PHE A 184 -5.60 8.40 -3.95
N TYR A 185 -4.39 8.01 -3.54
CA TYR A 185 -3.86 6.66 -3.75
C TYR A 185 -4.76 5.59 -3.14
N VAL A 186 -5.19 5.78 -1.88
CA VAL A 186 -6.08 4.85 -1.16
C VAL A 186 -7.48 4.83 -1.78
N THR A 187 -7.96 5.96 -2.27
CA THR A 187 -9.25 6.02 -2.98
C THR A 187 -9.19 5.20 -4.27
N ASP A 188 -8.17 5.40 -5.13
CA ASP A 188 -7.96 4.61 -6.35
C ASP A 188 -7.80 3.11 -6.03
N TYR A 189 -7.04 2.79 -4.98
CA TYR A 189 -6.88 1.45 -4.46
C TYR A 189 -8.22 0.77 -4.13
N PHE A 190 -9.15 1.47 -3.46
CA PHE A 190 -10.46 0.92 -3.11
C PHE A 190 -11.48 0.96 -4.25
N VAL A 191 -11.40 1.93 -5.17
CA VAL A 191 -12.19 1.90 -6.42
C VAL A 191 -11.89 0.61 -7.19
N PHE A 192 -10.62 0.21 -7.22
CA PHE A 192 -10.17 -1.03 -7.85
C PHE A 192 -9.99 -2.20 -6.87
N GLU A 193 -10.70 -2.22 -5.72
CA GLU A 193 -10.58 -3.23 -4.64
C GLU A 193 -10.64 -4.70 -5.10
N ARG A 194 -11.26 -4.97 -6.26
CA ARG A 194 -11.28 -6.32 -6.84
C ARG A 194 -9.87 -6.80 -7.25
N VAL A 195 -8.95 -5.91 -7.60
CA VAL A 195 -7.60 -6.24 -8.09
C VAL A 195 -6.76 -6.91 -6.99
N GLN A 196 -7.06 -6.62 -5.73
CA GLN A 196 -6.45 -7.22 -4.54
C GLN A 196 -6.68 -8.74 -4.53
N LEU A 197 -7.77 -9.22 -5.13
CA LEU A 197 -8.03 -10.66 -5.30
C LEU A 197 -7.06 -11.38 -6.23
N TYR A 198 -6.17 -10.63 -6.90
CA TYR A 198 -5.22 -11.10 -7.90
C TYR A 198 -3.77 -10.88 -7.47
N THR A 199 -3.55 -10.35 -6.27
CA THR A 199 -2.20 -10.06 -5.78
C THR A 199 -1.50 -11.34 -5.34
N TYR A 200 -0.17 -11.30 -5.38
CA TYR A 200 0.66 -12.40 -4.91
C TYR A 200 0.39 -12.70 -3.43
N ASP A 201 0.20 -11.67 -2.61
CA ASP A 201 -0.01 -11.84 -1.16
C ASP A 201 -1.31 -12.61 -0.88
N LEU A 202 -2.37 -12.37 -1.66
CA LEU A 202 -3.61 -13.14 -1.49
C LEU A 202 -3.46 -14.58 -2.01
N ILE A 203 -2.87 -14.75 -3.20
CA ILE A 203 -2.85 -16.05 -3.89
C ILE A 203 -1.79 -17.00 -3.33
N HIS A 204 -0.61 -16.50 -2.94
CA HIS A 204 0.56 -17.34 -2.70
C HIS A 204 1.17 -17.20 -1.31
N GLU A 205 1.04 -16.05 -0.65
CA GLU A 205 1.59 -15.91 0.70
C GLU A 205 0.70 -16.56 1.75
N ASN A 206 1.30 -17.12 2.80
CA ASN A 206 0.56 -17.63 3.94
C ASN A 206 0.39 -16.52 5.01
N LEU A 207 -0.54 -16.74 5.93
CA LEU A 207 -0.84 -15.88 7.07
C LEU A 207 0.19 -16.10 8.19
N GLY A 208 1.31 -15.38 8.11
CA GLY A 208 2.36 -15.31 9.13
C GLY A 208 2.65 -13.88 9.60
N PHE A 209 3.60 -13.72 10.52
CA PHE A 209 3.96 -12.42 11.11
C PHE A 209 4.25 -11.36 10.07
N LYS A 210 4.99 -11.74 9.02
CA LYS A 210 5.31 -10.86 7.89
C LYS A 210 4.06 -10.22 7.29
N LEU A 211 3.01 -11.02 7.06
CA LEU A 211 1.78 -10.56 6.41
C LEU A 211 0.87 -9.79 7.38
N PHE A 212 0.73 -10.24 8.63
CA PHE A 212 -0.02 -9.50 9.66
C PHE A 212 0.61 -8.13 9.94
N TRP A 213 1.91 -8.09 10.26
CA TRP A 213 2.61 -6.87 10.60
C TRP A 213 2.77 -5.95 9.39
N GLY A 214 3.13 -6.51 8.23
CA GLY A 214 3.26 -5.76 6.98
C GLY A 214 1.94 -5.14 6.52
N GLY A 215 0.88 -5.94 6.48
CA GLY A 215 -0.43 -5.51 5.98
C GLY A 215 -1.14 -4.50 6.89
N LEU A 216 -1.02 -4.65 8.21
CA LEU A 216 -1.71 -3.78 9.17
C LEU A 216 -0.84 -2.60 9.63
N ILE A 217 0.38 -2.88 10.12
CA ILE A 217 1.19 -1.88 10.83
C ILE A 217 2.11 -1.12 9.87
N VAL A 218 2.84 -1.84 9.02
CA VAL A 218 3.74 -1.18 8.08
C VAL A 218 2.94 -0.31 7.11
N TYR A 219 1.91 -0.89 6.49
CA TYR A 219 1.08 -0.17 5.53
C TYR A 219 0.28 0.96 6.18
N GLY A 220 -0.35 0.72 7.33
CA GLY A 220 -1.23 1.70 7.98
C GLY A 220 -0.52 2.81 8.75
N TRP A 221 0.64 2.54 9.38
CA TRP A 221 1.29 3.48 10.31
C TRP A 221 2.75 3.80 9.96
N MET A 222 3.49 2.91 9.28
CA MET A 222 4.90 3.17 8.98
C MET A 222 5.15 3.73 7.58
N PHE A 223 4.23 3.57 6.63
CA PHE A 223 4.38 4.23 5.32
C PHE A 223 4.26 5.77 5.42
N ILE A 224 3.80 6.28 6.56
CA ILE A 224 3.86 7.71 6.88
C ILE A 224 5.15 8.17 7.59
N LEU A 225 6.20 7.34 7.63
CA LEU A 225 7.50 7.72 8.21
C LEU A 225 8.06 9.06 7.70
N PRO A 226 7.92 9.46 6.42
CA PRO A 226 8.31 10.81 6.00
C PRO A 226 7.61 11.90 6.82
N LEU A 227 6.32 11.72 7.10
CA LEU A 227 5.54 12.70 7.88
C LEU A 227 5.95 12.74 9.35
N TRP A 228 6.48 11.64 9.93
CA TRP A 228 6.99 11.66 11.31
C TRP A 228 8.09 12.70 11.48
N GLY A 229 9.06 12.73 10.57
CA GLY A 229 10.15 13.69 10.59
C GLY A 229 9.87 15.01 9.88
N MET A 230 8.75 15.15 9.18
CA MET A 230 8.45 16.38 8.41
C MET A 230 7.30 17.23 8.97
N ALA A 231 6.34 16.66 9.72
CA ALA A 231 5.21 17.47 10.21
C ALA A 231 5.59 18.52 11.26
N ALA A 232 6.77 18.42 11.87
CA ALA A 232 7.32 19.40 12.80
C ALA A 232 8.19 20.48 12.12
N HIS A 233 8.24 20.53 10.79
CA HIS A 233 8.97 21.56 10.04
C HIS A 233 8.00 22.55 9.36
N PRO A 234 8.21 23.88 9.50
CA PRO A 234 7.36 24.89 8.87
C PRO A 234 7.54 24.94 7.34
N ASP A 235 6.84 25.86 6.69
CA ASP A 235 7.05 26.20 5.29
C ASP A 235 8.56 26.39 4.98
N PRO A 236 9.08 25.85 3.86
CA PRO A 236 10.50 25.93 3.51
C PRO A 236 10.97 27.34 3.10
N GLY A 237 10.08 28.34 3.08
CA GLY A 237 10.42 29.74 2.83
C GLY A 237 10.64 30.08 1.36
N PHE A 238 10.08 29.29 0.44
CA PHE A 238 10.23 29.54 -0.99
C PHE A 238 9.47 30.81 -1.42
N SER A 239 10.05 31.56 -2.37
CA SER A 239 9.35 32.68 -2.99
C SER A 239 8.04 32.20 -3.65
N PRO A 240 7.00 33.05 -3.79
CA PRO A 240 5.71 32.60 -4.30
C PRO A 240 5.78 31.87 -5.65
N GLY A 241 6.65 32.32 -6.56
CA GLY A 241 6.88 31.65 -7.85
C GLY A 241 7.49 30.26 -7.70
N TRP A 242 8.53 30.13 -6.87
CA TRP A 242 9.16 28.84 -6.59
C TRP A 242 8.23 27.88 -5.85
N ARG A 243 7.44 28.39 -4.90
CA ARG A 243 6.43 27.61 -4.19
C ARG A 243 5.41 26.99 -5.14
N ASN A 244 4.88 27.79 -6.07
CA ASN A 244 3.93 27.30 -7.07
C ASN A 244 4.58 26.28 -8.01
N PHE A 245 5.78 26.56 -8.52
CA PHE A 245 6.51 25.63 -9.37
C PHE A 245 6.74 24.28 -8.68
N TRP A 246 7.20 24.30 -7.43
CA TRP A 246 7.44 23.10 -6.64
C TRP A 246 6.16 22.31 -6.37
N LEU A 247 5.08 22.94 -5.89
CA LEU A 247 3.83 22.24 -5.59
C LEU A 247 3.17 21.67 -6.85
N ILE A 248 3.08 22.45 -7.91
CA ILE A 248 2.49 22.02 -9.20
C ILE A 248 3.36 20.94 -9.83
N GLY A 249 4.69 21.14 -9.87
CA GLY A 249 5.63 20.18 -10.43
C GLY A 249 5.60 18.84 -9.69
N THR A 250 5.53 18.88 -8.35
CA THR A 250 5.42 17.67 -7.53
C THR A 250 4.09 16.95 -7.75
N ALA A 251 2.97 17.69 -7.80
CA ALA A 251 1.66 17.11 -8.11
C ALA A 251 1.59 16.51 -9.52
N ALA A 252 2.17 17.18 -10.53
CA ALA A 252 2.25 16.67 -11.88
C ALA A 252 3.10 15.39 -11.96
N LEU A 253 4.20 15.33 -11.23
CA LEU A 253 5.05 14.14 -11.14
C LEU A 253 4.34 12.96 -10.45
N PHE A 254 3.60 13.23 -9.37
CA PHE A 254 2.77 12.24 -8.71
C PHE A 254 1.73 11.65 -9.69
N LEU A 255 1.00 12.51 -10.39
CA LEU A 255 -0.03 12.11 -11.37
C LEU A 255 0.58 11.39 -12.58
N LEU A 256 1.78 11.76 -13.03
CA LEU A 256 2.52 11.05 -14.06
C LEU A 256 2.86 9.62 -13.58
N GLY A 257 3.42 9.50 -12.38
CA GLY A 257 3.75 8.20 -11.78
C GLY A 257 2.52 7.30 -11.64
N TRP A 258 1.43 7.85 -11.11
CA TRP A 258 0.14 7.16 -11.03
C TRP A 258 -0.38 6.74 -12.41
N THR A 259 -0.38 7.63 -13.40
CA THR A 259 -0.85 7.33 -14.76
C THR A 259 -0.07 6.19 -15.39
N ILE A 260 1.26 6.15 -15.19
CA ILE A 260 2.12 5.07 -15.67
C ILE A 260 1.79 3.75 -14.96
N SER A 261 1.73 3.75 -13.62
CA SER A 261 1.47 2.53 -12.84
C SER A 261 0.07 1.96 -13.13
N ARG A 262 -0.96 2.80 -13.03
CA ARG A 262 -2.35 2.42 -13.31
C ARG A 262 -2.54 2.05 -14.77
N GLY A 263 -1.98 2.83 -15.69
CA GLY A 263 -2.04 2.58 -17.13
C GLY A 263 -1.42 1.24 -17.52
N ALA A 264 -0.22 0.93 -17.02
CA ALA A 264 0.44 -0.34 -17.29
C ALA A 264 -0.37 -1.52 -16.75
N ASN A 265 -0.90 -1.40 -15.53
CA ASN A 265 -1.74 -2.45 -14.95
C ASN A 265 -3.07 -2.63 -15.70
N LEU A 266 -3.73 -1.55 -16.12
CA LEU A 266 -4.95 -1.61 -16.92
C LEU A 266 -4.69 -2.17 -18.33
N GLN A 267 -3.55 -1.86 -18.94
CA GLN A 267 -3.17 -2.43 -20.23
C GLN A 267 -3.01 -3.95 -20.12
N LYS A 268 -2.28 -4.42 -19.11
CA LYS A 268 -2.12 -5.85 -18.83
C LYS A 268 -3.47 -6.53 -18.55
N TYR A 269 -4.32 -5.89 -17.75
CA TYR A 269 -5.67 -6.41 -17.44
C TYR A 269 -6.53 -6.52 -18.71
N THR A 270 -6.55 -5.47 -19.52
CA THR A 270 -7.32 -5.42 -20.79
C THR A 270 -6.85 -6.52 -21.72
N PHE A 271 -5.53 -6.66 -21.92
CA PHE A 271 -4.94 -7.71 -22.76
C PHE A 271 -5.30 -9.11 -22.27
N LYS A 272 -5.19 -9.38 -20.96
CA LYS A 272 -5.52 -10.71 -20.41
C LYS A 272 -7.00 -11.07 -20.59
N ARG A 273 -7.89 -10.08 -20.61
CA ARG A 273 -9.33 -10.31 -20.73
C ARG A 273 -9.82 -10.29 -22.17
N TRP A 274 -9.18 -9.48 -23.01
CA TRP A 274 -9.52 -9.29 -24.43
C TRP A 274 -8.21 -9.14 -25.22
N PRO A 275 -7.57 -10.25 -25.60
CA PRO A 275 -6.23 -10.25 -26.21
C PRO A 275 -6.14 -9.47 -27.53
N ASP A 276 -7.24 -9.36 -28.28
CA ASP A 276 -7.28 -8.71 -29.59
C ASP A 276 -7.77 -7.25 -29.52
N ARG A 277 -8.03 -6.72 -28.31
CA ARG A 277 -8.55 -5.36 -28.13
C ARG A 277 -7.42 -4.35 -27.99
N LYS A 278 -7.48 -3.28 -28.78
CA LYS A 278 -6.63 -2.09 -28.61
C LYS A 278 -6.75 -1.51 -27.21
N PHE A 279 -5.62 -1.26 -26.55
CA PHE A 279 -5.62 -0.52 -25.29
C PHE A 279 -5.90 0.96 -25.55
N LEU A 280 -6.89 1.51 -24.84
CA LEU A 280 -7.45 2.87 -25.04
C LEU A 280 -7.91 3.15 -26.49
N GLY A 281 -8.16 2.11 -27.29
CA GLY A 281 -8.50 2.27 -28.71
C GLY A 281 -7.34 2.67 -29.61
N LEU A 282 -6.13 2.84 -29.07
CA LEU A 282 -4.97 3.39 -29.79
C LEU A 282 -3.83 2.39 -29.95
N ILE A 283 -3.56 1.59 -28.92
CA ILE A 283 -2.37 0.73 -28.88
C ILE A 283 -2.76 -0.71 -29.22
N GLU A 284 -2.29 -1.20 -30.36
CA GLU A 284 -2.48 -2.61 -30.76
C GLU A 284 -1.68 -3.54 -29.84
N PRO A 285 -2.29 -4.66 -29.39
CA PRO A 285 -1.59 -5.65 -28.60
C PRO A 285 -0.66 -6.48 -29.49
N GLU A 286 0.63 -6.46 -29.19
CA GLU A 286 1.58 -7.45 -29.70
C GLU A 286 2.02 -8.34 -28.55
N TYR A 287 2.15 -9.63 -28.81
CA TYR A 287 2.50 -10.59 -27.79
C TYR A 287 3.36 -11.73 -28.33
N ILE A 288 4.13 -12.32 -27.42
CA ILE A 288 4.86 -13.57 -27.65
C ILE A 288 3.99 -14.72 -27.13
N GLN A 289 3.76 -15.72 -27.99
CA GLN A 289 3.05 -16.94 -27.63
C GLN A 289 4.01 -17.91 -26.92
N ALA A 290 3.61 -18.39 -25.75
CA ALA A 290 4.36 -19.31 -24.90
C ALA A 290 3.46 -20.48 -24.47
N GLY A 291 3.32 -21.48 -25.34
CA GLY A 291 2.36 -22.57 -25.14
C GLY A 291 0.92 -22.06 -25.20
N ASP A 292 0.15 -22.28 -24.14
CA ASP A 292 -1.20 -21.74 -23.93
C ASP A 292 -1.20 -20.29 -23.41
N ARG A 293 -0.04 -19.76 -23.02
CA ARG A 293 0.11 -18.44 -22.41
C ARG A 293 0.59 -17.39 -23.41
N LYS A 294 0.34 -16.12 -23.08
CA LYS A 294 0.74 -14.95 -23.86
C LYS A 294 1.53 -13.97 -23.01
N ILE A 295 2.59 -13.39 -23.57
CA ILE A 295 3.39 -12.32 -22.96
C ILE A 295 3.17 -11.04 -23.76
N LEU A 296 2.57 -10.01 -23.15
CA LEU A 296 2.35 -8.71 -23.80
C LEU A 296 3.70 -7.98 -23.98
N CYS A 297 3.98 -7.52 -25.19
CA CYS A 297 5.24 -6.86 -25.55
C CYS A 297 5.06 -5.57 -26.38
N SER A 298 3.86 -4.97 -26.36
CA SER A 298 3.55 -3.64 -26.90
C SER A 298 3.07 -2.65 -25.84
N GLY A 299 2.98 -1.37 -26.23
CA GLY A 299 2.63 -0.27 -25.32
C GLY A 299 3.59 -0.19 -24.14
N LEU A 300 3.06 0.03 -22.93
CA LEU A 300 3.88 0.24 -21.72
C LEU A 300 4.75 -0.98 -21.39
N TRP A 301 4.25 -2.19 -21.64
CA TRP A 301 5.00 -3.45 -21.47
C TRP A 301 5.98 -3.75 -22.61
N GLY A 302 5.95 -2.95 -23.69
CA GLY A 302 6.97 -2.95 -24.74
C GLY A 302 8.11 -1.96 -24.46
N VAL A 303 7.91 -0.99 -23.58
CA VAL A 303 8.93 0.02 -23.21
C VAL A 303 9.89 -0.53 -22.15
N ALA A 304 9.35 -1.12 -21.08
CA ALA A 304 10.12 -1.84 -20.08
C ALA A 304 9.30 -3.00 -19.49
N ARG A 305 9.99 -4.06 -19.04
CA ARG A 305 9.35 -5.28 -18.51
C ARG A 305 8.55 -5.04 -17.22
N HIS A 306 8.92 -4.01 -16.48
CA HIS A 306 8.28 -3.57 -15.25
C HIS A 306 8.01 -2.06 -15.27
N PHE A 307 7.46 -1.54 -16.37
CA PHE A 307 7.18 -0.11 -16.52
C PHE A 307 6.23 0.43 -15.44
N ASN A 308 5.35 -0.41 -14.89
CA ASN A 308 4.53 -0.06 -13.73
C ASN A 308 5.37 0.29 -12.49
N TYR A 309 6.53 -0.37 -12.27
CA TYR A 309 7.42 -0.05 -11.16
C TYR A 309 8.12 1.30 -11.35
N MET A 310 8.33 1.73 -12.60
CA MET A 310 8.79 3.09 -12.89
C MET A 310 7.75 4.13 -12.44
N GLY A 311 6.47 3.86 -12.69
CA GLY A 311 5.36 4.69 -12.22
C GLY A 311 5.34 4.82 -10.68
N GLU A 312 5.48 3.71 -9.96
CA GLU A 312 5.61 3.73 -8.49
C GLU A 312 6.88 4.46 -8.03
N GLY A 313 7.97 4.39 -8.79
CA GLY A 313 9.19 5.16 -8.58
C GLY A 313 8.95 6.68 -8.65
N PHE A 314 8.26 7.17 -9.70
CA PHE A 314 7.91 8.59 -9.80
C PHE A 314 6.93 9.03 -8.72
N LEU A 315 5.96 8.18 -8.38
CA LEU A 315 5.02 8.44 -7.31
C LEU A 315 5.76 8.60 -5.97
N SER A 316 6.61 7.64 -5.61
CA SER A 316 7.39 7.70 -4.37
C SER A 316 8.43 8.83 -4.37
N PHE A 317 9.00 9.19 -5.52
CA PHE A 317 9.89 10.34 -5.66
C PHE A 317 9.14 11.66 -5.42
N SER A 318 7.92 11.80 -5.96
CA SER A 318 7.10 12.98 -5.69
C SER A 318 6.74 13.12 -4.20
N ILE A 319 6.49 12.00 -3.50
CA ILE A 319 6.28 12.00 -2.05
C ILE A 319 7.53 12.51 -1.30
N ALA A 320 8.74 12.22 -1.79
CA ALA A 320 9.95 12.76 -1.17
C ALA A 320 10.13 14.26 -1.41
N LEU A 321 9.76 14.74 -2.60
CA LEU A 321 9.86 16.17 -2.95
C LEU A 321 8.79 17.03 -2.27
N VAL A 322 7.65 16.43 -1.89
CA VAL A 322 6.44 17.15 -1.50
C VAL A 322 6.58 18.04 -0.27
N PHE A 323 7.64 17.90 0.54
CA PHE A 323 7.85 18.74 1.72
C PHE A 323 8.75 19.97 1.45
N GLY A 324 9.48 20.02 0.34
CA GLY A 324 10.37 21.13 -0.02
C GLY A 324 11.67 21.19 0.79
N HIS A 325 11.77 20.40 1.87
CA HIS A 325 12.97 20.23 2.68
C HIS A 325 13.87 19.13 2.10
N PHE A 326 14.47 19.38 0.95
CA PHE A 326 15.15 18.37 0.13
C PHE A 326 16.37 17.70 0.80
N THR A 327 16.98 18.34 1.79
CA THR A 327 18.13 17.80 2.53
C THR A 327 17.72 16.96 3.74
N ASN A 328 16.44 17.00 4.16
CA ASN A 328 15.97 16.20 5.29
C ASN A 328 15.75 14.74 4.85
N LEU A 329 16.50 13.81 5.47
CA LEU A 329 16.49 12.39 5.11
C LEU A 329 15.13 11.73 5.34
N TRP A 330 14.30 12.24 6.26
CA TRP A 330 12.95 11.69 6.50
C TRP A 330 12.08 11.73 5.26
N SER A 331 12.13 12.83 4.50
CA SER A 331 11.43 13.00 3.23
C SER A 331 11.69 11.83 2.27
N TRP A 332 12.91 11.29 2.27
CA TRP A 332 13.37 10.27 1.33
C TRP A 332 13.08 8.83 1.75
N THR A 333 12.66 8.59 3.00
CA THR A 333 12.49 7.23 3.55
C THR A 333 11.54 6.37 2.72
N TYR A 334 10.38 6.90 2.31
CA TYR A 334 9.41 6.19 1.48
C TYR A 334 9.97 5.89 0.08
N PHE A 335 10.66 6.85 -0.55
CA PHE A 335 11.28 6.68 -1.87
C PHE A 335 12.35 5.58 -1.84
N VAL A 336 13.25 5.62 -0.86
CA VAL A 336 14.31 4.62 -0.70
C VAL A 336 13.70 3.23 -0.48
N PHE A 337 12.66 3.12 0.34
CA PHE A 337 11.95 1.86 0.55
C PHE A 337 11.35 1.32 -0.76
N ILE A 338 10.61 2.14 -1.51
CA ILE A 338 9.94 1.73 -2.74
C ILE A 338 10.93 1.33 -3.85
N VAL A 339 11.98 2.12 -4.08
CA VAL A 339 13.01 1.79 -5.07
C VAL A 339 13.74 0.50 -4.69
N SER A 340 14.05 0.31 -3.41
CA SER A 340 14.69 -0.91 -2.93
C SER A 340 13.77 -2.11 -3.15
N LEU A 341 12.52 -2.02 -2.70
CA LEU A 341 11.51 -3.06 -2.84
C LEU A 341 11.36 -3.51 -4.28
N PHE A 342 11.15 -2.60 -5.23
CA PHE A 342 10.95 -2.96 -6.63
C PHE A 342 12.21 -3.46 -7.32
N THR A 343 13.38 -2.97 -6.92
CA THR A 343 14.68 -3.44 -7.46
C THR A 343 14.94 -4.91 -7.09
N PHE A 344 14.57 -5.33 -5.88
CA PHE A 344 14.63 -6.73 -5.47
C PHE A 344 13.48 -7.54 -6.08
N ARG A 345 12.25 -7.03 -5.97
CA ARG A 345 11.02 -7.71 -6.40
C ARG A 345 11.07 -8.09 -7.88
N GLN A 346 11.53 -7.20 -8.76
CA GLN A 346 11.64 -7.51 -10.18
C GLN A 346 12.50 -8.75 -10.46
N ARG A 347 13.55 -9.03 -9.67
CA ARG A 347 14.39 -10.23 -9.87
C ARG A 347 13.64 -11.51 -9.54
N PHE A 348 12.73 -11.46 -8.57
CA PHE A 348 11.86 -12.58 -8.26
C PHE A 348 10.80 -12.76 -9.35
N ASP A 349 10.19 -11.66 -9.80
CA ASP A 349 9.22 -11.69 -10.89
C ASP A 349 9.82 -12.23 -12.19
N GLU A 350 11.04 -11.83 -12.55
CA GLU A 350 11.76 -12.32 -13.74
C GLU A 350 12.00 -13.83 -13.69
N ARG A 351 12.41 -14.36 -12.53
CA ARG A 351 12.59 -15.81 -12.35
C ARG A 351 11.27 -16.55 -12.47
N HIS A 352 10.23 -16.05 -11.78
CA HIS A 352 8.91 -16.65 -11.84
C HIS A 352 8.33 -16.60 -13.27
N CYS A 353 8.55 -15.51 -14.01
CA CYS A 353 8.14 -15.41 -15.40
C CYS A 353 8.90 -16.39 -16.30
N ALA A 354 10.20 -16.57 -16.11
CA ALA A 354 10.97 -17.57 -16.86
C ALA A 354 10.46 -19.01 -16.62
N GLU A 355 10.14 -19.36 -15.37
CA GLU A 355 9.52 -20.64 -15.01
C GLU A 355 8.12 -20.76 -15.61
N LYS A 356 7.33 -19.68 -15.57
CA LYS A 356 5.95 -19.64 -16.02
C LYS A 356 5.79 -19.73 -17.54
N TYR A 357 6.65 -19.04 -18.29
CA TYR A 357 6.52 -18.92 -19.75
C TYR A 357 7.52 -19.80 -20.51
N GLY A 358 8.46 -20.43 -19.81
CA GLY A 358 9.56 -21.17 -20.41
C GLY A 358 10.78 -20.25 -20.65
N PRO A 359 12.01 -20.72 -20.37
CA PRO A 359 13.22 -19.91 -20.49
C PRO A 359 13.43 -19.27 -21.86
N GLU A 360 13.14 -20.00 -22.94
CA GLU A 360 13.34 -19.54 -24.31
C GLU A 360 12.40 -18.39 -24.68
N LYS A 361 11.10 -18.53 -24.37
CA LYS A 361 10.08 -17.50 -24.64
C LYS A 361 10.22 -16.28 -23.76
N TRP A 362 10.67 -16.49 -22.51
CA TRP A 362 11.03 -15.36 -21.67
C TRP A 362 12.26 -14.64 -22.20
N ALA A 363 13.31 -15.35 -22.61
CA ALA A 363 14.50 -14.74 -23.22
C ALA A 363 14.18 -13.98 -24.51
N GLU A 364 13.26 -14.49 -25.34
CA GLU A 364 12.71 -13.78 -26.52
C GLU A 364 12.09 -12.43 -26.11
N TYR A 365 11.28 -12.42 -25.05
CA TYR A 365 10.71 -11.18 -24.51
C TYR A 365 11.78 -10.23 -23.96
N GLN A 366 12.78 -10.74 -23.24
CA GLN A 366 13.88 -9.94 -22.72
C GLN A 366 14.75 -9.32 -23.83
N ALA A 367 14.94 -10.02 -24.94
CA ALA A 367 15.65 -9.50 -26.10
C ALA A 367 14.88 -8.35 -26.78
N ARG A 368 13.55 -8.48 -26.84
CA ARG A 368 12.65 -7.46 -27.39
C ARG A 368 12.49 -6.24 -26.47
N VAL A 369 12.33 -6.47 -25.17
CA VAL A 369 12.12 -5.44 -24.15
C VAL A 369 13.30 -5.44 -23.19
N LYS A 370 14.37 -4.76 -23.62
CA LYS A 370 15.70 -4.82 -22.98
C LYS A 370 15.68 -4.30 -21.54
N TYR A 371 14.98 -3.19 -21.30
CA TYR A 371 14.95 -2.51 -20.02
C TYR A 371 14.05 -3.22 -19.01
N ARG A 372 14.49 -3.26 -17.76
CA ARG A 372 13.73 -3.83 -16.64
C ARG A 372 12.73 -2.83 -16.11
N ILE A 373 13.16 -1.63 -15.70
CA ILE A 373 12.31 -0.63 -15.08
C ILE A 373 12.41 0.72 -15.80
N PHE A 374 13.63 1.28 -15.91
CA PHE A 374 13.88 2.62 -16.43
C PHE A 374 14.48 2.53 -17.84
N PRO A 375 13.72 2.92 -18.88
CA PRO A 375 14.22 2.87 -20.25
C PRO A 375 15.47 3.73 -20.44
N GLY A 376 16.48 3.16 -21.09
CA GLY A 376 17.77 3.81 -21.32
C GLY A 376 18.75 3.74 -20.15
N VAL A 377 18.33 3.20 -18.99
CA VAL A 377 19.16 3.15 -17.77
C VAL A 377 19.26 1.72 -17.21
N TYR A 378 18.13 1.09 -16.90
CA TYR A 378 18.06 -0.22 -16.23
C TYR A 378 16.81 -1.01 -16.65
#